data_AF-A0A820AE61-F1
#
_entry.id   AF-A0A820AE61-F1
#
_cell.length_a   1.000
_cell.length_b   1.000
_cell.length_c   1.000
_cell.angle_alpha   90.00
_cell.angle_beta   90.00
_cell.angle_gamma   90.00
#
_symmetry.space_group_name_H-M   'P 1'
#
loop_
_entity.id
_entity.type
_entity.pdbx_description
1 polymer ?
#
loop_
_entity_poly.entity_id
_entity_poly.type
_entity_poly.pdbx_seq_one_letter_code
_entity_poly.pdbx_strand_id
1 'polypeptide(L)'
;DGMIDPIKYANLQETSTDDYSQRTEYNVRDSDGTLIMIIGNENTMDPGTKLTVNMTKKYQKPMCIISLNEEHQNINEIKILEWLMTNKIQILNIAGLREQTIPGIYQQTQSFLRNLLPKTLTK
;
A
#
# COMPACT_ATOMS: atom_id res chain seq x y z
N ASP A 1 -0.88 13.04 -13.19
CA ASP A 1 0.14 12.13 -13.77
C ASP A 1 1.01 12.92 -14.74
N GLY A 2 2.32 12.67 -14.68
CA GLY A 2 3.38 13.39 -15.40
C GLY A 2 4.73 12.74 -15.07
N MET A 3 5.80 13.18 -15.73
CA MET A 3 7.14 12.63 -15.53
C MET A 3 7.53 12.67 -14.04
N ILE A 4 8.16 11.61 -13.56
CA ILE A 4 8.66 11.56 -12.18
C ILE A 4 9.85 12.53 -12.11
N ASP A 5 9.86 13.42 -11.12
CA ASP A 5 11.04 14.23 -10.83
C ASP A 5 12.20 13.28 -10.45
N PRO A 6 13.22 13.12 -11.31
CA PRO A 6 14.24 12.10 -11.12
C PRO A 6 15.20 12.45 -9.99
N ILE A 7 15.25 13.72 -9.56
CA ILE A 7 16.08 14.17 -8.45
C ILE A 7 15.35 13.90 -7.15
N LYS A 8 14.07 14.28 -7.06
CA LYS A 8 13.26 14.10 -5.86
C LYS A 8 12.93 12.62 -5.59
N TYR A 9 12.77 11.82 -6.64
CA TYR A 9 12.33 10.44 -6.57
C TYR A 9 13.29 9.48 -7.28
N ALA A 10 14.59 9.63 -7.02
CA ALA A 10 15.66 8.87 -7.69
C ALA A 10 15.55 7.33 -7.60
N ASN A 11 14.78 6.81 -6.64
CA ASN A 11 14.57 5.37 -6.46
C ASN A 11 13.31 4.83 -7.15
N LEU A 12 12.53 5.69 -7.82
CA LEU A 12 11.38 5.25 -8.62
C LEU A 12 11.84 4.86 -10.03
N GLN A 13 11.21 3.83 -10.57
CA GLN A 13 11.42 3.41 -11.96
C GLN A 13 10.16 3.73 -12.75
N GLU A 14 10.29 4.51 -13.82
CA GLU A 14 9.18 4.77 -14.73
C GLU A 14 8.80 3.51 -15.51
N THR A 15 7.51 3.32 -15.72
CA THR A 15 7.00 2.24 -16.57
C THR A 15 7.19 2.58 -18.05
N SER A 16 7.25 1.54 -18.89
CA SER A 16 7.37 1.70 -20.35
C SER A 16 6.17 2.41 -20.99
N THR A 17 5.04 2.47 -20.29
CA THR A 17 3.83 3.19 -20.70
C THR A 17 3.34 4.10 -19.58
N ASP A 18 2.52 5.08 -19.94
CA ASP A 18 1.78 5.95 -19.03
C ASP A 18 0.50 5.28 -18.47
N ASP A 19 0.22 4.04 -18.88
CA ASP A 19 -0.96 3.30 -18.43
C ASP A 19 -0.89 3.04 -16.91
N TYR A 20 -1.86 3.60 -16.21
CA TYR A 20 -2.09 3.41 -14.78
C TYR A 20 -2.09 1.93 -14.37
N SER A 21 -2.60 1.07 -15.24
CA SER A 21 -2.72 -0.35 -14.96
C SER A 21 -1.37 -1.06 -14.93
N GLN A 22 -0.43 -0.64 -15.79
CA GLN A 22 0.89 -1.25 -15.88
C GLN A 22 1.69 -1.02 -14.59
N ARG A 23 1.70 0.20 -14.05
CA ARG A 23 2.42 0.48 -12.79
C ARG A 23 1.81 -0.24 -11.60
N THR A 24 0.47 -0.32 -11.51
CA THR A 24 -0.20 -1.05 -10.43
C THR A 24 0.14 -2.55 -10.50
N GLU A 25 0.15 -3.11 -11.70
CA GLU A 25 0.55 -4.50 -11.92
C GLU A 25 2.00 -4.76 -11.51
N TYR A 26 2.94 -3.89 -11.94
CA TYR A 26 4.36 -4.08 -11.65
C TYR A 26 4.67 -3.95 -10.16
N ASN A 27 4.09 -2.95 -9.49
CA ASN A 27 4.25 -2.77 -8.04
C ASN A 27 3.76 -4.00 -7.26
N VAL A 28 2.66 -4.63 -7.68
CA VAL A 28 2.17 -5.86 -7.06
C VAL A 28 3.09 -7.04 -7.38
N ARG A 29 3.42 -7.25 -8.65
CA ARG A 29 4.24 -8.38 -9.13
C ARG A 29 5.61 -8.42 -8.45
N ASP A 30 6.25 -7.25 -8.36
CA ASP A 30 7.65 -7.08 -7.94
C ASP A 30 7.81 -6.90 -6.42
N SER A 31 6.71 -6.99 -5.66
CA SER A 31 6.71 -7.03 -4.20
C SER A 31 6.47 -8.44 -3.65
N ASP A 32 6.83 -8.68 -2.40
CA ASP A 32 6.55 -9.94 -1.69
C ASP A 32 5.11 -9.97 -1.17
N GLY A 33 4.51 -8.82 -0.91
CA GLY A 33 3.14 -8.68 -0.47
C GLY A 33 2.64 -7.24 -0.57
N THR A 34 1.32 -7.07 -0.53
CA THR A 34 0.67 -5.76 -0.66
C THR A 34 -0.16 -5.41 0.59
N LEU A 35 0.18 -4.30 1.23
CA LEU A 35 -0.63 -3.65 2.26
C LEU A 35 -1.55 -2.62 1.60
N ILE A 36 -2.86 -2.75 1.84
CA ILE A 36 -3.88 -1.84 1.30
C ILE A 36 -4.56 -1.12 2.46
N MET A 37 -4.44 0.21 2.47
CA MET A 37 -5.03 1.07 3.49
C MET A 37 -6.25 1.81 2.93
N ILE A 38 -7.39 1.64 3.60
CA ILE A 38 -8.67 2.22 3.21
C ILE A 38 -9.31 2.98 4.38
N ILE A 39 -10.46 3.62 4.14
CA ILE A 39 -11.35 4.12 5.18
C ILE A 39 -12.68 3.37 5.06
N GLY A 40 -13.10 2.69 6.13
CA GLY A 40 -14.32 1.89 6.14
C GLY A 40 -14.09 0.46 5.68
N ASN A 41 -14.80 0.03 4.63
CA ASN A 41 -14.80 -1.36 4.15
C ASN A 41 -14.55 -1.45 2.64
N GLU A 42 -14.49 -2.65 2.08
CA GLU A 42 -14.15 -2.87 0.66
C GLU A 42 -15.02 -2.09 -0.34
N ASN A 43 -16.23 -1.70 0.03
CA ASN A 43 -17.11 -0.91 -0.82
C ASN A 43 -16.63 0.54 -1.03
N THR A 44 -15.77 1.06 -0.15
CA THR A 44 -15.22 2.42 -0.24
C THR A 44 -13.96 2.49 -1.11
N MET A 45 -13.52 1.36 -1.65
CA MET A 45 -12.35 1.29 -2.52
C MET A 45 -12.59 2.03 -3.85
N ASP A 46 -11.67 2.94 -4.18
CA ASP A 46 -11.61 3.56 -5.49
C ASP A 46 -11.20 2.55 -6.59
N PRO A 47 -11.37 2.88 -7.89
CA PRO A 47 -11.02 1.96 -8.98
C PRO A 47 -9.55 1.52 -8.96
N GLY A 48 -8.61 2.38 -8.53
CA GLY A 48 -7.19 2.04 -8.46
C GLY A 48 -6.88 1.03 -7.34
N THR A 49 -7.53 1.19 -6.19
CA THR A 49 -7.45 0.27 -5.06
C THR A 49 -8.05 -1.09 -5.43
N LYS A 50 -9.21 -1.09 -6.10
CA LYS A 50 -9.82 -2.32 -6.63
C LYS A 50 -8.92 -3.02 -7.67
N LEU A 51 -8.28 -2.26 -8.54
CA LEU A 51 -7.31 -2.79 -9.49
C LEU A 51 -6.13 -3.45 -8.76
N THR A 52 -5.64 -2.83 -7.69
CA THR A 52 -4.57 -3.39 -6.87
C THR A 52 -5.00 -4.71 -6.24
N VAL A 53 -6.19 -4.78 -5.61
CA VAL A 53 -6.76 -6.02 -5.07
C VAL A 53 -6.84 -7.12 -6.13
N ASN A 54 -7.32 -6.78 -7.33
CA ASN A 54 -7.44 -7.73 -8.43
C ASN A 54 -6.08 -8.25 -8.89
N MET A 55 -5.07 -7.38 -9.00
CA MET A 55 -3.72 -7.79 -9.36
C MET A 55 -3.08 -8.64 -8.26
N THR A 56 -3.26 -8.29 -6.98
CA THR A 56 -2.72 -9.08 -5.86
C THR A 56 -3.30 -10.50 -5.87
N LYS A 57 -4.60 -10.64 -6.15
CA LYS A 57 -5.26 -11.94 -6.36
C LYS A 57 -4.71 -12.67 -7.60
N LYS A 58 -4.58 -11.98 -8.73
CA LYS A 58 -4.05 -12.54 -10.00
C LYS A 58 -2.65 -13.14 -9.83
N TYR A 59 -1.78 -12.44 -9.11
CA TYR A 59 -0.39 -12.87 -8.85
C TYR A 59 -0.23 -13.77 -7.63
N GLN A 60 -1.33 -14.10 -6.94
CA GLN A 60 -1.33 -14.94 -5.73
C GLN A 60 -0.38 -14.41 -4.65
N LYS A 61 -0.28 -13.09 -4.53
CA LYS A 61 0.56 -12.43 -3.53
C LYS A 61 -0.18 -12.31 -2.19
N PRO A 62 0.51 -12.44 -1.06
CA PRO A 62 -0.02 -12.07 0.25
C PRO A 62 -0.62 -10.66 0.23
N MET A 63 -1.79 -10.50 0.84
CA MET A 63 -2.51 -9.23 0.91
C MET A 63 -2.96 -8.97 2.33
N CYS A 64 -2.74 -7.75 2.83
CA CYS A 64 -3.33 -7.28 4.08
C CYS A 64 -4.12 -6.01 3.81
N ILE A 65 -5.41 -6.03 4.16
CA ILE A 65 -6.28 -4.85 4.05
C ILE A 65 -6.62 -4.38 5.47
N ILE A 66 -6.44 -3.09 5.71
CA ILE A 66 -6.79 -2.43 6.98
C ILE A 66 -7.58 -1.14 6.71
N SER A 67 -8.46 -0.79 7.66
CA SER A 67 -9.11 0.52 7.70
C SER A 67 -8.33 1.43 8.64
N LEU A 68 -7.97 2.63 8.20
CA LEU A 68 -7.21 3.62 8.97
C LEU A 68 -8.04 4.38 10.04
N ASN A 69 -9.15 3.79 10.50
CA ASN A 69 -9.93 4.36 11.60
C ASN A 69 -9.09 4.37 12.90
N GLU A 70 -9.04 5.51 13.59
CA GLU A 70 -8.20 5.74 14.77
C GLU A 70 -8.44 4.70 15.89
N GLU A 71 -9.69 4.28 16.09
CA GLU A 71 -10.10 3.30 17.10
C GLU A 71 -9.41 1.92 16.93
N HIS A 72 -8.86 1.63 15.75
CA HIS A 72 -8.26 0.35 15.42
C HIS A 72 -6.74 0.41 15.23
N GLN A 73 -6.08 1.54 15.53
CA GLN A 73 -4.67 1.71 15.22
C GLN A 73 -3.78 0.61 15.82
N ASN A 74 -3.89 0.34 17.12
CA ASN A 74 -3.06 -0.69 17.78
C ASN A 74 -3.33 -2.10 17.23
N ILE A 75 -4.59 -2.41 16.92
CA ILE A 75 -5.01 -3.71 16.37
C ILE A 75 -4.44 -3.87 14.95
N ASN A 76 -4.54 -2.82 14.13
CA ASN A 76 -3.99 -2.80 12.79
C ASN A 76 -2.47 -2.97 12.79
N GLU A 77 -1.76 -2.32 13.70
CA GLU A 77 -0.31 -2.46 13.81
C GLU A 77 0.09 -3.91 14.12
N ILE A 78 -0.53 -4.54 15.11
CA ILE A 78 -0.27 -5.95 15.46
C ILE A 78 -0.57 -6.86 14.26
N LYS A 79 -1.76 -6.70 13.66
CA LYS A 79 -2.19 -7.49 12.49
C LYS A 79 -1.19 -7.38 11.34
N ILE A 80 -0.68 -6.18 11.05
CA ILE A 80 0.28 -5.98 9.97
C ILE A 80 1.63 -6.60 10.33
N LEU A 81 2.14 -6.42 11.55
CA LEU A 81 3.40 -7.02 11.98
C LEU A 81 3.36 -8.55 11.91
N GLU A 82 2.30 -9.17 12.40
CA GLU A 82 2.08 -10.61 12.30
C GLU A 82 2.01 -11.08 10.84
N TRP A 83 1.29 -10.34 9.99
CA TRP A 83 1.17 -10.65 8.57
C TRP A 83 2.52 -10.54 7.84
N LEU A 84 3.31 -9.50 8.10
CA LEU A 84 4.64 -9.31 7.53
C LEU A 84 5.57 -10.48 7.90
N MET A 85 5.58 -10.85 9.18
CA MET A 85 6.40 -11.94 9.71
C MET A 85 6.00 -13.29 9.14
N THR A 86 4.70 -13.61 9.18
CA THR A 86 4.15 -14.90 8.72
C THR A 86 4.43 -15.14 7.24
N ASN A 87 4.31 -14.10 6.42
CA ASN A 87 4.51 -14.19 4.97
C ASN A 87 5.95 -13.88 4.53
N LYS A 88 6.86 -13.62 5.48
CA LYS A 88 8.28 -13.29 5.24
C LYS A 88 8.48 -12.16 4.22
N ILE A 89 7.67 -11.11 4.33
CA ILE A 89 7.66 -9.98 3.38
C ILE A 89 8.90 -9.12 3.61
N GLN A 90 9.74 -8.99 2.59
CA GLN A 90 10.91 -8.11 2.60
C GLN A 90 10.67 -6.86 1.75
N ILE A 91 10.01 -7.03 0.60
CA ILE A 91 9.58 -5.94 -0.29
C ILE A 91 8.07 -5.75 -0.14
N LEU A 92 7.68 -4.65 0.50
CA LEU A 92 6.28 -4.33 0.75
C LEU A 92 5.77 -3.30 -0.27
N ASN A 93 4.74 -3.66 -1.03
CA ASN A 93 3.94 -2.69 -1.77
C ASN A 93 2.88 -2.09 -0.84
N ILE A 94 2.66 -0.77 -0.93
CA ILE A 94 1.66 -0.04 -0.14
C ILE A 94 0.72 0.67 -1.11
N ALA A 95 -0.58 0.38 -1.01
CA ALA A 95 -1.62 0.99 -1.82
C ALA A 95 -2.76 1.55 -0.96
N GLY A 96 -3.59 2.39 -1.55
CA GLY A 96 -4.74 2.98 -0.85
C GLY A 96 -5.45 4.06 -1.66
N LEU A 97 -6.40 4.71 -1.00
CA LEU A 97 -7.25 5.75 -1.57
C LEU A 97 -6.44 7.03 -1.85
N ARG A 98 -6.86 7.78 -2.87
CA ARG A 98 -6.23 9.06 -3.22
C ARG A 98 -6.65 10.18 -2.26
N GLU A 99 -5.73 11.09 -1.96
CA GLU A 99 -5.99 12.31 -1.18
C GLU A 99 -7.13 13.15 -1.75
N GLN A 100 -7.22 13.24 -3.09
CA GLN A 100 -8.32 13.95 -3.75
C GLN A 100 -9.68 13.31 -3.48
N THR A 101 -9.73 12.01 -3.23
CA THR A 101 -10.96 11.27 -2.93
C THR A 101 -11.27 11.31 -1.44
N ILE A 102 -10.26 11.16 -0.60
CA ILE A 102 -10.37 11.19 0.86
C ILE A 102 -9.37 12.22 1.40
N PRO A 103 -9.80 13.47 1.61
CA PRO A 103 -8.94 14.49 2.21
C PRO A 103 -8.42 14.05 3.59
N GLY A 104 -7.12 14.24 3.81
CA GLY A 104 -6.40 13.86 5.03
C GLY A 104 -5.82 12.45 5.03
N ILE A 105 -6.12 11.60 4.03
CA ILE A 105 -5.64 10.20 4.01
C ILE A 105 -4.12 10.13 3.90
N TYR A 106 -3.48 11.06 3.21
CA TYR A 106 -2.03 11.15 3.11
C TYR A 106 -1.39 11.34 4.49
N GLN A 107 -1.90 12.29 5.28
CA GLN A 107 -1.36 12.58 6.61
C GLN A 107 -1.63 11.42 7.59
N GLN A 108 -2.82 10.84 7.55
CA GLN A 108 -3.17 9.67 8.37
C GLN A 108 -2.27 8.48 8.05
N THR A 109 -2.12 8.16 6.76
CA THR A 109 -1.23 7.10 6.28
C THR A 109 0.21 7.35 6.71
N GLN A 110 0.72 8.57 6.53
CA GLN A 110 2.09 8.90 6.90
C GLN A 110 2.33 8.73 8.41
N SER A 111 1.42 9.25 9.25
CA SER A 111 1.50 9.10 10.71
C SER A 111 1.48 7.65 11.14
N PHE A 112 0.57 6.85 10.55
CA PHE A 112 0.48 5.41 10.81
C PHE A 112 1.80 4.69 10.46
N LEU A 113 2.35 4.91 9.26
CA LEU A 113 3.58 4.26 8.82
C LEU A 113 4.80 4.69 9.64
N ARG A 114 4.87 5.96 10.09
CA ARG A 114 5.94 6.43 10.98
C ARG A 114 5.97 5.68 12.31
N ASN A 115 4.82 5.26 12.81
CA ASN A 115 4.72 4.46 14.03
C ASN A 115 5.00 2.97 13.78
N LEU A 116 4.56 2.45 12.64
CA LEU A 116 4.68 1.03 12.28
C LEU A 116 6.10 0.63 11.88
N LEU A 117 6.75 1.37 10.98
CA LEU A 117 8.01 0.96 10.35
C LEU A 117 9.18 0.74 11.33
N PRO A 118 9.37 1.52 12.41
CA PRO A 118 10.41 1.22 13.39
C PRO A 118 10.25 -0.15 14.05
N LYS A 119 9.02 -0.68 14.15
CA LYS A 119 8.71 -1.98 14.76
C LYS A 119 9.01 -3.16 13.84
N THR A 120 9.17 -2.93 12.53
CA THR A 120 9.56 -3.97 11.57
C THR A 120 11.07 -4.16 11.48
N LEU A 121 11.85 -3.19 11.97
CA LEU A 121 13.32 -3.18 11.91
C LEU A 121 13.98 -3.84 13.13
N THR A 122 13.21 -4.15 14.18
CA THR A 122 13.67 -4.91 15.34
C THR A 122 13.77 -6.39 15.00
N LYS A 123 15.00 -6.86 14.80
CA LYS A 123 15.37 -8.28 14.88
C LYS A 123 15.44 -8.76 16.33
#